data_AF-A0A9X2XB82-F1
#
_entry.id   AF-A0A9X2XB82-F1
#
_cell.length_a   1.000
_cell.length_b   1.000
_cell.length_c   1.000
_cell.angle_alpha   90.00
_cell.angle_beta   90.00
_cell.angle_gamma   90.00
#
_symmetry.space_group_name_H-M   'P 1'
#
loop_
_entity.id
_entity.type
_entity.pdbx_description
1 polymer ?
#
loop_
_entity_poly.entity_id
_entity_poly.type
_entity_poly.pdbx_seq_one_letter_code
_entity_poly.pdbx_strand_id
1 'polypeptide(L)'
;MRRPSWYKCNRFSVAGPDVEVTWPHYSNYVDYEHELACVLWKGGKNIPVEEAENHIFGYMNFNDLSARDVQPDEMAMCGPTKSKDFDDGNVFGPWILTADEFDPKTARMRSWVNGELINEGRMADMHYSFPQVISYMSQDETLYPGEIIGSGTVAGGCRLEFGEQLNFGDTVEIETDGLGRLKVRIAER
;
A
#
# COMPACT_ATOMS: atom_id res chain seq x y z
N MET A 1 -7.95 16.89 -4.86
CA MET A 1 -6.54 17.31 -4.65
C MET A 1 -5.99 17.94 -5.93
N ARG A 2 -4.91 18.74 -5.86
CA ARG A 2 -4.27 19.38 -7.05
C ARG A 2 -3.01 18.65 -7.53
N ARG A 3 -2.47 17.72 -6.75
CA ARG A 3 -1.23 16.96 -7.01
C ARG A 3 -1.25 15.63 -6.24
N PRO A 4 -0.49 14.61 -6.66
CA PRO A 4 -0.26 13.43 -5.84
C PRO A 4 0.33 13.81 -4.48
N SER A 5 -0.16 13.19 -3.41
CA SER A 5 0.44 13.26 -2.07
C SER A 5 1.04 11.91 -1.75
N TRP A 6 2.26 11.90 -1.22
CA TRP A 6 2.93 10.68 -0.80
C TRP A 6 3.72 10.95 0.48
N TYR A 7 4.15 9.87 1.13
CA TYR A 7 5.10 9.88 2.24
C TYR A 7 6.18 8.83 1.96
N LYS A 8 7.25 8.82 2.75
CA LYS A 8 8.32 7.82 2.66
C LYS A 8 8.20 6.87 3.84
N CYS A 9 8.12 5.57 3.57
CA CYS A 9 8.09 4.53 4.60
C CYS A 9 9.50 4.18 5.05
N ASN A 10 9.62 3.65 6.28
CA ASN A 10 10.83 3.00 6.73
C ASN A 10 11.03 1.65 5.99
N ARG A 11 12.08 1.57 5.17
CA ARG A 11 12.43 0.33 4.43
C ARG A 11 12.72 -0.89 5.31
N PHE A 12 12.95 -0.69 6.62
CA PHE A 12 13.17 -1.78 7.58
C PHE A 12 11.88 -2.32 8.19
N SER A 13 10.74 -1.66 7.95
CA SER A 13 9.41 -2.09 8.38
C SER A 13 8.71 -3.00 7.36
N VAL A 14 9.46 -3.55 6.40
CA VAL A 14 8.95 -4.34 5.28
C VAL A 14 8.84 -5.81 5.67
N ALA A 15 7.69 -6.41 5.39
CA ALA A 15 7.43 -7.83 5.58
C ALA A 15 6.86 -8.51 4.33
N GLY A 16 6.95 -9.84 4.31
CA GLY A 16 6.40 -10.69 3.26
C GLY A 16 5.06 -11.31 3.63
N PRO A 17 4.55 -12.23 2.79
CA PRO A 17 3.28 -12.91 3.01
C PRO A 17 3.25 -13.78 4.27
N ASP A 18 2.05 -14.03 4.77
CA ASP A 18 1.77 -14.88 5.94
C ASP A 18 2.47 -14.41 7.23
N VAL A 19 2.83 -13.12 7.27
CA VAL A 19 3.43 -12.49 8.45
C VAL A 19 2.40 -12.32 9.56
N GLU A 20 2.87 -12.51 10.79
CA GLU A 20 2.15 -12.12 11.99
C GLU A 20 2.72 -10.78 12.45
N VAL A 21 1.92 -9.71 12.34
CA VAL A 21 2.35 -8.35 12.69
C VAL A 21 1.97 -8.07 14.13
N THR A 22 2.97 -7.82 14.96
CA THR A 22 2.77 -7.43 16.36
C THR A 22 2.21 -6.02 16.42
N TRP A 23 1.05 -5.88 17.09
CA TRP A 23 0.45 -4.59 17.32
C TRP A 23 1.39 -3.66 18.12
N PRO A 24 1.72 -2.46 17.62
CA PRO A 24 2.65 -1.57 18.30
C PRO A 24 2.11 -1.14 19.67
N HIS A 25 2.90 -1.30 20.73
CA HIS A 25 2.48 -1.05 22.12
C HIS A 25 1.91 0.35 22.40
N TYR A 26 2.24 1.34 21.57
CA TYR A 26 1.83 2.73 21.69
C TYR A 26 0.48 3.05 21.00
N SER A 27 -0.12 2.08 20.31
CA SER A 27 -1.39 2.23 19.61
C SER A 27 -2.45 1.30 20.21
N ASN A 28 -3.69 1.75 20.21
CA ASN A 28 -4.89 0.96 20.51
C ASN A 28 -5.81 0.81 19.29
N TYR A 29 -5.38 1.28 18.12
CA TYR A 29 -6.15 1.13 16.88
C TYR A 29 -5.22 0.96 15.68
N VAL A 30 -4.97 -0.30 15.29
CA VAL A 30 -4.34 -0.66 14.02
C VAL A 30 -5.39 -1.04 13.00
N ASP A 31 -5.16 -0.64 11.75
CA ASP A 31 -6.01 -0.90 10.60
C ASP A 31 -5.17 -1.38 9.42
N TYR A 32 -5.81 -2.04 8.46
CA TYR A 32 -5.21 -2.39 7.19
C TYR A 32 -5.54 -1.35 6.12
N GLU A 33 -4.70 -1.29 5.10
CA GLU A 33 -4.95 -0.48 3.91
C GLU A 33 -4.63 -1.32 2.68
N HIS A 34 -5.66 -1.74 1.95
CA HIS A 34 -5.50 -2.46 0.69
C HIS A 34 -5.03 -1.51 -0.41
N GLU A 35 -3.76 -1.62 -0.75
CA GLU A 35 -3.13 -0.94 -1.89
C GLU A 35 -2.64 -1.91 -2.96
N LEU A 36 -2.42 -1.36 -4.15
CA LEU A 36 -1.57 -1.95 -5.18
C LEU A 36 -0.22 -1.23 -5.14
N ALA A 37 0.89 -1.94 -5.31
CA ALA A 37 2.19 -1.32 -5.48
C ALA A 37 2.76 -1.60 -6.87
N CYS A 38 3.45 -0.61 -7.45
CA CYS A 38 4.32 -0.83 -8.62
C CYS A 38 5.78 -0.86 -8.19
N VAL A 39 6.58 -1.69 -8.87
CA VAL A 39 8.02 -1.83 -8.64
C VAL A 39 8.75 -1.25 -9.83
N LEU A 40 9.76 -0.41 -9.61
CA LEU A 40 10.57 0.15 -10.71
C LEU A 40 11.70 -0.80 -11.12
N TRP A 41 11.88 -1.07 -12.41
CA TRP A 41 13.13 -1.70 -12.91
C TRP A 41 14.13 -0.66 -13.42
N LYS A 42 13.65 0.53 -13.77
CA LYS A 42 14.45 1.62 -14.30
C LYS A 42 14.18 2.90 -13.50
N GLY A 43 15.24 3.47 -12.94
CA GLY A 43 15.20 4.77 -12.29
C GLY A 43 15.17 5.94 -13.28
N GLY A 44 15.26 7.16 -12.75
CA GLY A 44 15.32 8.37 -13.56
C GLY A 44 14.97 9.61 -12.77
N LYS A 45 15.17 10.77 -13.39
CA LYS A 45 14.82 12.08 -12.84
C LYS A 45 14.12 12.87 -13.93
N ASN A 46 13.12 13.66 -13.57
CA ASN A 46 12.29 14.45 -14.47
C ASN A 46 11.67 13.58 -15.58
N ILE A 47 11.14 12.41 -15.20
CA ILE A 47 10.56 11.43 -16.11
C ILE A 47 9.22 11.98 -16.64
N PRO A 48 9.04 12.12 -17.97
CA PRO A 48 7.75 12.49 -18.54
C PRO A 48 6.67 11.43 -18.26
N VAL A 49 5.41 11.86 -18.10
CA VAL A 49 4.28 10.93 -17.79
C VAL A 49 4.15 9.85 -18.87
N GLU A 50 4.34 10.21 -20.12
CA GLU A 50 4.28 9.33 -21.29
C GLU A 50 5.40 8.29 -21.34
N GLU A 51 6.50 8.50 -20.63
CA GLU A 51 7.61 7.55 -20.54
C GLU A 51 7.54 6.69 -19.28
N ALA A 52 6.83 7.15 -18.25
CA ALA A 52 6.86 6.58 -16.91
C ALA A 52 6.39 5.12 -16.83
N GLU A 53 5.46 4.68 -17.68
CA GLU A 53 5.02 3.28 -17.71
C GLU A 53 6.18 2.32 -18.07
N ASN A 54 7.13 2.76 -18.90
CA ASN A 54 8.31 1.97 -19.28
C ASN A 54 9.32 1.78 -18.13
N HIS A 55 9.13 2.45 -17.00
CA HIS A 55 9.99 2.33 -15.83
C HIS A 55 9.49 1.25 -14.85
N ILE A 56 8.25 0.79 -15.01
CA ILE A 56 7.61 -0.18 -14.12
C ILE A 56 8.02 -1.59 -14.52
N PHE A 57 8.58 -2.33 -13.56
CA PHE A 57 8.87 -3.76 -13.66
C PHE A 57 7.58 -4.59 -13.65
N GLY A 58 6.71 -4.27 -12.70
CA GLY A 58 5.53 -5.04 -12.39
C GLY A 58 4.80 -4.51 -11.17
N TYR A 59 3.82 -5.29 -10.73
CA TYR A 59 2.89 -4.91 -9.67
C TYR A 59 2.71 -6.04 -8.64
N MET A 60 2.37 -5.68 -7.40
CA MET A 60 2.07 -6.62 -6.31
C MET A 60 1.11 -6.01 -5.30
N ASN A 61 0.44 -6.84 -4.48
CA ASN A 61 -0.38 -6.28 -3.40
C ASN A 61 0.51 -5.61 -2.35
N PHE A 62 -0.03 -4.57 -1.72
CA PHE A 62 0.57 -3.87 -0.61
C PHE A 62 -0.47 -3.64 0.49
N ASN A 63 -0.15 -4.09 1.71
CA ASN A 63 -0.91 -3.76 2.90
C ASN A 63 -0.13 -2.70 3.70
N ASP A 64 -0.66 -1.48 3.72
CA ASP A 64 -0.07 -0.32 4.40
C ASP A 64 -0.67 -0.15 5.80
N LEU A 65 -0.22 -0.98 6.75
CA LEU A 65 -0.82 -1.02 8.08
C LEU A 65 -0.66 0.33 8.81
N SER A 66 -1.74 0.74 9.48
CA SER A 66 -1.87 2.09 10.02
C SER A 66 -2.33 2.08 11.47
N ALA A 67 -1.54 2.64 12.38
CA ALA A 67 -1.97 2.99 13.74
C ALA A 67 -2.80 4.28 13.71
N ARG A 68 -4.11 4.14 13.54
CA ARG A 68 -5.09 5.21 13.28
C ARG A 68 -5.28 6.18 14.44
N ASP A 69 -5.02 5.75 15.67
CA ASP A 69 -5.06 6.63 16.85
C ASP A 69 -3.82 7.52 16.97
N VAL A 70 -2.72 7.15 16.31
CA VAL A 70 -1.45 7.90 16.27
C VAL A 70 -1.37 8.79 15.02
N GLN A 71 -2.00 8.36 13.92
CA GLN A 71 -1.91 9.00 12.61
C GLN A 71 -2.28 10.49 12.58
N PRO A 72 -3.35 10.98 13.25
CA PRO A 72 -3.68 12.40 13.22
C PRO A 72 -2.59 13.31 13.78
N ASP A 73 -1.97 12.90 14.90
CA ASP A 73 -0.91 13.67 15.56
C ASP A 73 0.37 13.67 14.71
N GLU A 74 0.74 12.52 14.15
CA GLU A 74 1.87 12.37 13.22
C GLU A 74 1.69 13.23 11.95
N MET A 75 0.49 13.17 11.36
CA MET A 75 0.11 13.95 10.19
C MET A 75 0.16 15.46 10.45
N ALA A 76 -0.13 15.92 11.67
CA ALA A 76 -0.01 17.32 12.06
C ALA A 76 1.45 17.80 12.17
N MET A 77 2.41 16.87 12.25
CA MET A 77 3.84 17.15 12.38
C MET A 77 4.57 17.05 11.04
N CYS A 78 5.00 15.84 10.65
CA CYS A 78 5.89 15.61 9.51
C CYS A 78 5.38 14.53 8.55
N GLY A 79 4.13 14.08 8.69
CA GLY A 79 3.54 13.00 7.91
C GLY A 79 3.28 11.77 8.77
N PRO A 80 2.78 10.66 8.21
CA PRO A 80 2.20 9.55 8.98
C PRO A 80 3.24 8.64 9.67
N THR A 81 4.42 9.16 10.04
CA THR A 81 5.64 8.41 10.39
C THR A 81 5.41 7.24 11.34
N LYS A 82 5.32 7.45 12.66
CA LYS A 82 5.09 6.37 13.63
C LYS A 82 3.73 5.71 13.51
N SER A 83 2.80 6.28 12.75
CA SER A 83 1.55 5.58 12.44
C SER A 83 1.73 4.47 11.41
N LYS A 84 2.86 4.41 10.69
CA LYS A 84 3.12 3.42 9.63
C LYS A 84 4.53 2.77 9.70
N ASP A 85 5.45 3.38 10.45
CA ASP A 85 6.83 2.91 10.65
C ASP A 85 6.97 2.06 11.93
N PHE A 86 6.22 0.96 12.03
CA PHE A 86 6.41 -0.09 13.04
C PHE A 86 6.86 -1.38 12.37
N ASP A 87 7.39 -2.31 13.16
CA ASP A 87 7.91 -3.57 12.64
C ASP A 87 6.81 -4.30 11.86
N ASP A 88 7.17 -4.79 10.67
CA ASP A 88 6.26 -5.49 9.74
C ASP A 88 5.02 -4.70 9.28
N GLY A 89 5.00 -3.37 9.45
CA GLY A 89 3.87 -2.50 9.06
C GLY A 89 3.65 -2.35 7.56
N ASN A 90 4.65 -2.66 6.72
CA ASN A 90 4.57 -2.52 5.26
C ASN A 90 4.67 -3.90 4.61
N VAL A 91 3.54 -4.55 4.34
CA VAL A 91 3.53 -5.95 3.89
C VAL A 91 3.29 -6.03 2.38
N PHE A 92 4.13 -6.78 1.66
CA PHE A 92 4.02 -6.93 0.20
C PHE A 92 3.92 -8.40 -0.24
N GLY A 93 3.39 -8.61 -1.44
CA GLY A 93 3.41 -9.91 -2.14
C GLY A 93 2.01 -10.41 -2.55
N PRO A 94 1.80 -11.74 -2.65
CA PRO A 94 2.78 -12.82 -2.55
C PRO A 94 3.79 -12.90 -3.70
N TRP A 95 3.47 -12.33 -4.85
CA TRP A 95 4.38 -12.26 -5.99
C TRP A 95 4.18 -10.97 -6.76
N ILE A 96 5.10 -10.74 -7.71
CA ILE A 96 5.02 -9.65 -8.66
C ILE A 96 4.56 -10.26 -10.00
N LEU A 97 3.54 -9.68 -10.62
CA LEU A 97 3.29 -9.88 -12.05
C LEU A 97 4.01 -8.78 -12.82
N THR A 98 4.69 -9.14 -13.91
CA THR A 98 5.37 -8.15 -14.74
C THR A 98 4.37 -7.23 -15.45
N ALA A 99 4.81 -6.05 -15.86
CA ALA A 99 3.93 -5.05 -16.46
C ALA A 99 3.24 -5.53 -17.76
N ASP A 100 3.79 -6.52 -18.46
CA ASP A 100 3.20 -7.16 -19.64
C ASP A 100 2.19 -8.28 -19.31
N GLU A 101 2.17 -8.78 -18.07
CA GLU A 101 1.27 -9.83 -17.60
C GLU A 101 0.04 -9.28 -16.85
N PHE A 102 0.04 -7.99 -16.49
CA PHE A 102 -0.99 -7.39 -15.62
C PHE A 102 -1.42 -6.00 -16.09
N ASP A 103 -2.73 -5.81 -16.26
CA ASP A 103 -3.33 -4.50 -16.55
C ASP A 103 -3.98 -3.90 -15.28
N PRO A 104 -3.36 -2.90 -14.64
CA PRO A 104 -3.94 -2.27 -13.45
C PRO A 104 -5.28 -1.58 -13.72
N LYS A 105 -5.60 -1.20 -14.96
CA LYS A 105 -6.84 -0.44 -15.27
C LYS A 105 -8.10 -1.30 -15.15
N THR A 106 -7.96 -2.62 -15.18
CA THR A 106 -9.09 -3.55 -15.11
C THR A 106 -9.12 -4.34 -13.80
N ALA A 107 -8.11 -4.16 -12.94
CA ALA A 107 -7.93 -4.93 -11.73
C ALA A 107 -9.01 -4.62 -10.67
N ARG A 108 -9.67 -5.68 -10.19
CA ARG A 108 -10.50 -5.64 -8.98
C ARG A 108 -9.64 -5.89 -7.76
N MET A 109 -10.00 -5.21 -6.68
CA MET A 109 -9.30 -5.23 -5.39
C MET A 109 -10.30 -5.62 -4.32
N ARG A 110 -10.08 -6.74 -3.64
CA ARG A 110 -10.94 -7.26 -2.59
C ARG A 110 -10.18 -7.44 -1.28
N SER A 111 -10.85 -7.19 -0.17
CA SER A 111 -10.29 -7.43 1.16
C SER A 111 -11.25 -8.22 2.05
N TRP A 112 -10.68 -9.06 2.91
CA TRP A 112 -11.39 -9.88 3.87
C TRP A 112 -10.82 -9.69 5.27
N VAL A 113 -11.68 -9.80 6.27
CA VAL A 113 -11.29 -9.94 7.67
C VAL A 113 -11.94 -11.21 8.20
N ASN A 114 -11.12 -12.13 8.72
CA ASN A 114 -11.57 -13.44 9.21
C ASN A 114 -12.41 -14.23 8.19
N GLY A 115 -12.10 -14.06 6.90
CA GLY A 115 -12.81 -14.70 5.79
C GLY A 115 -14.10 -14.00 5.34
N GLU A 116 -14.55 -12.95 6.03
CA GLU A 116 -15.68 -12.13 5.61
C GLU A 116 -15.22 -11.07 4.61
N LEU A 117 -15.89 -10.97 3.46
CA LEU A 117 -15.60 -9.95 2.44
C LEU A 117 -16.04 -8.58 2.97
N ILE A 118 -15.09 -7.67 3.15
CA ILE A 118 -15.34 -6.32 3.65
C ILE A 118 -15.58 -5.35 2.50
N ASN A 119 -14.78 -5.46 1.43
CA ASN A 119 -14.83 -4.52 0.33
C ASN A 119 -14.45 -5.15 -1.01
N GLU A 120 -15.03 -4.61 -2.07
CA GLU A 120 -14.63 -4.82 -3.46
C GLU A 120 -14.54 -3.47 -4.17
N GLY A 121 -13.33 -3.03 -4.47
CA GLY A 121 -13.01 -1.81 -5.20
C GLY A 121 -12.31 -2.09 -6.52
N ARG A 122 -11.92 -1.02 -7.21
CA ARG A 122 -11.20 -1.10 -8.49
C ARG A 122 -10.02 -0.17 -8.50
N MET A 123 -8.92 -0.65 -9.06
CA MET A 123 -7.73 0.17 -9.26
C MET A 123 -7.99 1.34 -10.24
N ALA A 124 -8.96 1.20 -11.13
CA ALA A 124 -9.41 2.28 -12.01
C ALA A 124 -9.90 3.54 -11.28
N ASP A 125 -10.27 3.44 -10.00
CA ASP A 125 -10.75 4.56 -9.20
C ASP A 125 -9.60 5.40 -8.60
N MET A 126 -8.34 4.96 -8.78
CA MET A 126 -7.15 5.70 -8.36
C MET A 126 -7.13 7.10 -8.97
N HIS A 127 -6.98 8.13 -8.12
CA HIS A 127 -7.06 9.53 -8.56
C HIS A 127 -5.91 9.97 -9.46
N TYR A 128 -4.71 9.42 -9.27
CA TYR A 128 -3.54 9.68 -10.09
C TYR A 128 -2.92 8.34 -10.47
N SER A 129 -2.78 8.03 -11.75
CA SER A 129 -2.17 6.76 -12.18
C SER A 129 -0.70 6.67 -11.76
N PHE A 130 -0.14 5.44 -11.70
CA PHE A 130 1.29 5.27 -11.45
C PHE A 130 2.19 6.10 -12.38
N PRO A 131 1.95 6.21 -13.70
CA PRO A 131 2.70 7.14 -14.55
C PRO A 131 2.65 8.61 -14.08
N GLN A 132 1.50 9.09 -13.61
CA GLN A 132 1.38 10.45 -13.07
C GLN A 132 2.13 10.61 -11.75
N VAL A 133 2.07 9.60 -10.87
CA VAL A 133 2.79 9.58 -9.59
C VAL A 133 4.30 9.56 -9.83
N ILE A 134 4.81 8.65 -10.66
CA ILE A 134 6.24 8.54 -11.01
C ILE A 134 6.76 9.84 -11.61
N SER A 135 6.04 10.42 -12.58
CA SER A 135 6.44 11.68 -13.19
C SER A 135 6.51 12.79 -12.16
N TYR A 136 5.52 12.89 -11.27
CA TYR A 136 5.49 13.89 -10.22
C TYR A 136 6.60 13.70 -9.17
N MET A 137 6.79 12.46 -8.68
CA MET A 137 7.85 12.13 -7.72
C MET A 137 9.24 12.39 -8.29
N SER A 138 9.45 12.20 -9.59
CA SER A 138 10.76 12.38 -10.20
C SER A 138 11.16 13.84 -10.44
N GLN A 139 10.31 14.83 -10.09
CA GLN A 139 10.60 16.25 -10.30
C GLN A 139 11.79 16.71 -9.43
N ASP A 140 12.94 16.84 -10.09
CA ASP A 140 14.25 17.11 -9.48
C ASP A 140 14.68 16.11 -8.37
N GLU A 141 14.00 14.96 -8.30
CA GLU A 141 14.30 13.83 -7.43
C GLU A 141 14.61 12.61 -8.31
N THR A 142 15.74 11.95 -8.03
CA THR A 142 16.13 10.74 -8.79
C THR A 142 15.48 9.54 -8.15
N LEU A 143 14.64 8.84 -8.91
CA LEU A 143 14.10 7.53 -8.58
C LEU A 143 15.10 6.44 -8.96
N TYR A 144 15.12 5.35 -8.21
CA TYR A 144 16.08 4.26 -8.40
C TYR A 144 15.39 2.93 -8.76
N PRO A 145 16.05 2.05 -9.52
CA PRO A 145 15.60 0.67 -9.69
C PRO A 145 15.40 -0.02 -8.34
N GLY A 146 14.31 -0.78 -8.21
CA GLY A 146 13.91 -1.49 -7.00
C GLY A 146 13.06 -0.67 -6.03
N GLU A 147 12.81 0.62 -6.31
CA GLU A 147 11.85 1.39 -5.54
C GLU A 147 10.42 0.86 -5.76
N ILE A 148 9.63 0.92 -4.69
CA ILE A 148 8.25 0.44 -4.63
C ILE A 148 7.37 1.65 -4.33
N ILE A 149 6.32 1.83 -5.13
CA ILE A 149 5.39 2.96 -5.03
C ILE A 149 3.98 2.40 -4.78
N GLY A 150 3.39 2.72 -3.64
CA GLY A 150 2.01 2.38 -3.29
C GLY A 150 0.98 3.25 -4.00
N SER A 151 -0.21 2.72 -4.23
CA SER A 151 -1.30 3.41 -4.92
C SER A 151 -2.08 4.39 -4.05
N GLY A 152 -1.92 4.32 -2.73
CA GLY A 152 -2.98 4.73 -1.83
C GLY A 152 -4.05 3.63 -1.72
N THR A 153 -4.73 3.62 -0.58
CA THR A 153 -5.79 2.66 -0.27
C THR A 153 -6.95 2.77 -1.26
N VAL A 154 -7.39 1.64 -1.79
CA VAL A 154 -8.63 1.57 -2.59
C VAL A 154 -9.82 1.99 -1.71
N ALA A 155 -10.83 2.64 -2.27
CA ALA A 155 -12.04 2.98 -1.53
C ALA A 155 -12.66 1.73 -0.87
N GLY A 156 -13.02 1.84 0.41
CA GLY A 156 -13.47 0.75 1.27
C GLY A 156 -12.34 -0.21 1.70
N GLY A 157 -11.09 0.07 1.34
CA GLY A 157 -9.93 -0.79 1.57
C GLY A 157 -9.35 -0.70 2.98
N CYS A 158 -10.08 -0.10 3.93
CA CYS A 158 -9.72 -0.04 5.34
C CYS A 158 -10.96 -0.04 6.25
N ARG A 159 -10.80 -0.38 7.53
CA ARG A 159 -11.92 -0.44 8.50
C ARG A 159 -12.37 0.95 8.96
N LEU A 160 -11.47 1.93 8.94
CA LEU A 160 -11.74 3.31 9.31
C LEU A 160 -12.93 3.91 8.54
N GLU A 161 -13.05 3.62 7.25
CA GLU A 161 -14.14 4.13 6.39
C GLU A 161 -15.53 3.69 6.85
N PHE A 162 -15.62 2.59 7.61
CA PHE A 162 -16.86 2.04 8.16
C PHE A 162 -17.05 2.35 9.64
N GLY A 163 -16.08 3.04 10.28
CA GLY A 163 -16.09 3.27 11.72
C GLY A 163 -15.85 2.00 12.55
N GLU A 164 -15.21 1.00 11.95
CA GLU A 164 -14.91 -0.29 12.58
C GLU A 164 -13.40 -0.43 12.82
N GLN A 165 -13.00 -1.42 13.64
CA GLN A 165 -11.59 -1.66 13.99
C GLN A 165 -11.27 -3.15 13.86
N LEU A 166 -9.98 -3.47 13.70
CA LEU A 166 -9.47 -4.82 13.87
C LEU A 166 -9.32 -5.15 15.35
N ASN A 167 -9.30 -6.43 15.67
CA ASN A 167 -9.00 -6.97 16.99
C ASN A 167 -7.71 -7.80 16.95
N PHE A 168 -7.13 -8.05 18.12
CA PHE A 168 -6.06 -9.04 18.26
C PHE A 168 -6.53 -10.41 17.77
N GLY A 169 -5.67 -11.07 17.00
CA GLY A 169 -5.93 -12.37 16.39
C GLY A 169 -6.65 -12.31 15.04
N ASP A 170 -7.18 -11.15 14.64
CA ASP A 170 -7.83 -11.00 13.34
C ASP A 170 -6.86 -11.32 12.21
N THR A 171 -7.38 -11.97 11.17
CA THR A 171 -6.65 -12.25 9.94
C THR A 171 -7.20 -11.36 8.84
N VAL A 172 -6.34 -10.54 8.27
CA VAL A 172 -6.64 -9.70 7.12
C VAL A 172 -6.09 -10.37 5.87
N GLU A 173 -6.90 -10.40 4.81
CA GLU A 173 -6.47 -10.82 3.49
C GLU A 173 -6.80 -9.73 2.48
N ILE A 174 -5.85 -9.39 1.62
CA ILE A 174 -6.09 -8.50 0.47
C ILE A 174 -5.73 -9.23 -0.82
N GLU A 175 -6.50 -8.98 -1.88
CA GLU A 175 -6.31 -9.63 -3.17
C GLU A 175 -6.64 -8.66 -4.30
N THR A 176 -5.66 -8.47 -5.17
CA THR A 176 -5.85 -7.86 -6.48
C THR A 176 -5.84 -8.98 -7.52
N ASP A 177 -6.77 -8.94 -8.48
CA ASP A 177 -6.93 -10.01 -9.47
C ASP A 177 -5.59 -10.42 -10.12
N GLY A 178 -5.26 -11.72 -10.08
CA GLY A 178 -4.02 -12.28 -10.63
C GLY A 178 -2.76 -12.17 -9.74
N LEU A 179 -2.73 -11.24 -8.77
CA LEU A 179 -1.57 -11.02 -7.89
C LEU A 179 -1.54 -11.92 -6.66
N GLY A 180 -2.50 -12.85 -6.56
CA GLY A 180 -2.65 -13.72 -5.39
C GLY A 180 -3.17 -12.97 -4.18
N ARG A 181 -3.35 -13.71 -3.09
CA ARG A 181 -3.88 -13.19 -1.84
C ARG A 181 -2.74 -12.95 -0.86
N LEU A 182 -2.61 -11.73 -0.38
CA LEU A 182 -1.67 -11.35 0.67
C LEU A 182 -2.38 -11.41 2.02
N LYS A 183 -1.86 -12.26 2.91
CA LYS A 183 -2.43 -12.53 4.22
C LYS A 183 -1.55 -11.99 5.34
N VAL A 184 -2.18 -11.36 6.32
CA VAL A 184 -1.56 -10.82 7.53
C VAL A 184 -2.39 -11.23 8.75
N ARG A 185 -1.74 -11.70 9.82
CA ARG A 185 -2.39 -11.91 11.12
C ARG A 185 -1.99 -10.81 12.08
N ILE A 186 -2.96 -10.24 12.78
CA ILE A 186 -2.72 -9.22 13.81
C ILE A 186 -2.43 -9.91 15.13
N ALA A 187 -1.19 -9.81 15.62
CA ALA A 187 -0.78 -10.37 16.92
C ALA A 187 -1.04 -9.39 18.07
N GLU A 188 -1.23 -9.98 19.25
CA GLU A 188 -1.18 -9.23 20.51
C GLU A 188 0.25 -8.73 20.77
N ARG A 189 0.34 -7.62 21.54
CA ARG A 189 1.58 -6.98 21.97
C ARG A 189 2.34 -7.73 23.05
#